data_AF-A0A645IZZ1-F1
#
_entry.id   AF-A0A645IZZ1-F1
#
_cell.length_a   1.000
_cell.length_b   1.000
_cell.length_c   1.000
_cell.angle_alpha   90.00
_cell.angle_beta   90.00
_cell.angle_gamma   90.00
#
_symmetry.space_group_name_H-M   'P 1'
#
loop_
_entity.id
_entity.type
_entity.pdbx_description
1 polymer ?
#
loop_
_entity_poly.entity_id
_entity_poly.type
_entity_poly.pdbx_seq_one_letter_code
_entity_poly.pdbx_strand_id
1 'polypeptide(L)'
;MDPGDSDVMNERPRPSQESFFSHGGTLQVVLGGLLIGAITVFGYWYGFYEFGFSPMDQDIPDEVLKNARTLAFLILVFAQLFYSLALRHRTKSLFTIGIFSNPYLIGALVLGVVLQLLVLFVPFLQDAFQLHFPDAKGWLTACGLGLVPLVFSEVHKLFKRILR
;
A
#
# COMPACT_ATOMS: atom_id res chain seq x y z
N MET A 1 -13.65 -8.64 8.81
CA MET A 1 -14.97 -8.79 8.18
C MET A 1 -15.64 -7.42 8.23
N ASP A 2 -15.95 -6.82 7.08
CA ASP A 2 -16.65 -5.54 7.08
C ASP A 2 -18.14 -5.75 7.41
N PRO A 3 -18.76 -4.84 8.19
CA PRO A 3 -20.17 -4.89 8.49
C PRO A 3 -21.01 -4.73 7.21
N GLY A 4 -22.21 -5.32 7.21
CA GLY A 4 -23.14 -5.18 6.08
C GLY A 4 -23.49 -3.71 5.84
N ASP A 5 -23.48 -3.28 4.58
CA ASP A 5 -23.90 -1.93 4.22
C ASP A 5 -25.42 -1.81 4.30
N SER A 6 -25.91 -0.80 5.02
CA SER A 6 -27.34 -0.56 5.25
C SER A 6 -28.10 -0.25 3.96
N ASP A 7 -27.39 0.27 2.95
CA ASP A 7 -27.99 0.67 1.67
C ASP A 7 -28.21 -0.51 0.71
N VAL A 8 -27.71 -1.71 1.02
CA VAL A 8 -27.79 -2.89 0.12
C VAL A 8 -29.24 -3.26 -0.22
N MET A 9 -30.17 -3.10 0.73
CA MET A 9 -31.60 -3.40 0.50
C MET A 9 -32.30 -2.36 -0.39
N ASN A 10 -31.70 -1.19 -0.59
CA ASN A 10 -32.21 -0.14 -1.49
C ASN A 10 -31.64 -0.29 -2.92
N GLU A 11 -30.65 -1.17 -3.12
CA GLU A 11 -30.07 -1.46 -4.42
C GLU A 11 -30.86 -2.56 -5.14
N ARG A 12 -30.86 -2.53 -6.48
CA ARG A 12 -31.52 -3.57 -7.28
C ARG A 12 -30.73 -4.89 -7.19
N PRO A 13 -31.41 -6.05 -7.22
CA PRO A 13 -30.74 -7.35 -7.25
C PRO A 13 -29.70 -7.43 -8.37
N ARG A 14 -28.50 -7.91 -8.02
CA ARG A 14 -27.38 -8.02 -8.95
C ARG A 14 -27.71 -9.05 -10.06
N PRO A 15 -27.56 -8.72 -11.36
CA PRO A 15 -27.79 -9.65 -12.44
C PRO A 15 -26.81 -10.84 -12.38
N SER A 16 -27.30 -12.05 -12.66
CA SER A 16 -26.53 -13.30 -12.53
C SER A 16 -25.31 -13.40 -13.46
N GLN A 17 -25.32 -12.67 -14.57
CA GLN A 17 -24.20 -12.63 -15.54
C GLN A 17 -23.18 -11.54 -15.25
N GLU A 18 -23.32 -10.81 -14.14
CA GLU A 18 -22.44 -9.68 -13.84
C GLU A 18 -21.09 -10.13 -13.26
N SER A 19 -20.01 -9.94 -14.00
CA SER A 19 -18.65 -10.22 -13.52
C SER A 19 -18.29 -9.41 -12.28
N PHE A 20 -17.52 -10.00 -11.34
CA PHE A 20 -17.00 -9.31 -10.15
C PHE A 20 -16.20 -8.03 -10.46
N PHE A 21 -15.63 -7.97 -11.67
CA PHE A 21 -14.84 -6.83 -12.14
C PHE A 21 -15.64 -5.82 -12.99
N SER A 22 -16.92 -6.06 -13.20
CA SER A 22 -17.82 -5.07 -13.81
C SER A 22 -17.87 -3.78 -12.96
N HIS A 23 -18.40 -2.69 -13.54
CA HIS A 23 -18.48 -1.37 -12.90
C HIS A 23 -17.13 -0.67 -12.65
N GLY A 24 -16.13 -0.92 -13.51
CA GLY A 24 -14.80 -0.29 -13.41
C GLY A 24 -13.88 -0.91 -12.37
N GLY A 25 -14.23 -2.09 -11.84
CA GLY A 25 -13.40 -2.84 -10.89
C GLY A 25 -12.05 -3.25 -11.47
N THR A 26 -12.01 -3.75 -12.73
CA THR A 26 -10.73 -4.10 -13.39
C THR A 26 -9.80 -2.90 -13.47
N LEU A 27 -10.33 -1.75 -13.89
CA LEU A 27 -9.54 -0.53 -14.06
C LEU A 27 -8.98 -0.07 -12.71
N GLN A 28 -9.76 -0.15 -11.63
CA GLN A 28 -9.29 0.19 -10.30
C GLN A 28 -8.17 -0.72 -9.81
N VAL A 29 -8.25 -2.04 -10.05
CA VAL A 29 -7.20 -2.99 -9.66
C VAL A 29 -5.92 -2.75 -10.46
N VAL A 30 -6.03 -2.56 -11.78
CA VAL A 30 -4.87 -2.30 -12.65
C VAL A 30 -4.21 -0.98 -12.28
N LEU A 31 -4.98 0.10 -12.11
CA LEU A 31 -4.44 1.41 -11.71
C LEU A 31 -3.84 1.38 -10.31
N GLY A 32 -4.49 0.70 -9.36
CA GLY A 32 -3.97 0.53 -8.00
C GLY A 32 -2.63 -0.23 -7.99
N GLY A 33 -2.56 -1.34 -8.72
CA GLY A 33 -1.33 -2.13 -8.85
C GLY A 33 -0.20 -1.34 -9.55
N LEU A 34 -0.51 -0.63 -10.63
CA LEU A 34 0.46 0.20 -11.35
C LEU A 34 0.97 1.33 -10.44
N LEU A 35 0.08 1.99 -9.69
CA LEU A 35 0.45 3.04 -8.75
C LEU A 35 1.39 2.51 -7.65
N ILE A 36 1.03 1.40 -7.01
CA ILE A 36 1.87 0.77 -5.97
C ILE A 36 3.23 0.38 -6.56
N GLY A 37 3.25 -0.23 -7.75
CA GLY A 37 4.48 -0.59 -8.45
C GLY A 37 5.35 0.62 -8.77
N ALA A 38 4.76 1.69 -9.32
CA ALA A 38 5.47 2.92 -9.65
C ALA A 38 6.09 3.59 -8.41
N ILE A 39 5.34 3.67 -7.30
CA ILE A 39 5.85 4.25 -6.05
C ILE A 39 6.94 3.37 -5.44
N THR A 40 6.82 2.04 -5.55
CA THR A 40 7.85 1.11 -5.08
C THR A 40 9.15 1.27 -5.88
N VAL A 41 9.06 1.37 -7.21
CA VAL A 41 10.20 1.64 -8.08
C VAL A 41 10.82 3.00 -7.79
N PHE A 42 9.99 4.02 -7.57
CA PHE A 42 10.46 5.34 -7.15
C PHE A 42 11.20 5.28 -5.80
N GLY A 43 10.67 4.54 -4.83
CA GLY A 43 11.31 4.31 -3.54
C GLY A 43 12.65 3.59 -3.65
N TYR A 44 12.72 2.57 -4.51
CA TYR A 44 13.96 1.88 -4.84
C TYR A 44 15.00 2.86 -5.40
N TRP A 45 14.60 3.69 -6.37
CA TRP A 45 15.46 4.71 -6.95
C TRP A 45 15.95 5.74 -5.92
N TYR A 46 15.05 6.21 -5.06
CA TYR A 46 15.37 7.14 -3.99
C TYR A 46 16.38 6.55 -2.99
N GLY A 47 16.30 5.25 -2.72
CA GLY A 47 17.25 4.57 -1.84
C GLY A 47 18.70 4.56 -2.32
N PHE A 48 18.94 4.66 -3.63
CA PHE A 48 20.29 4.89 -4.18
C PHE A 48 20.71 6.35 -4.02
N TYR A 49 19.79 7.27 -4.33
CA TYR A 49 20.03 8.70 -4.30
C TYR A 49 20.45 9.19 -2.89
N GLU A 50 19.90 8.59 -1.83
CA GLU A 50 20.26 8.90 -0.45
C GLU A 50 21.75 8.69 -0.15
N PHE A 51 22.39 7.72 -0.79
CA PHE A 51 23.82 7.44 -0.68
C PHE A 51 24.65 8.12 -1.79
N GLY A 52 24.01 8.92 -2.65
CA GLY A 52 24.68 9.61 -3.76
C GLY A 52 24.97 8.73 -4.98
N PHE A 53 24.37 7.55 -5.05
CA PHE A 53 24.52 6.64 -6.18
C PHE A 53 23.30 6.70 -7.11
N SER A 54 23.51 6.25 -8.35
CA SER A 54 22.46 5.96 -9.30
C SER A 54 22.34 4.43 -9.47
N PRO A 55 21.15 3.87 -9.72
CA PRO A 55 21.03 2.43 -10.00
C PRO A 55 21.73 2.00 -11.30
N MET A 56 22.21 2.94 -12.11
CA MET A 56 22.93 2.68 -13.36
C MET A 56 24.45 2.70 -13.19
N ASP A 57 24.96 2.96 -11.98
CA ASP A 57 26.39 2.94 -11.70
C ASP A 57 26.93 1.51 -11.70
N GLN A 58 28.18 1.33 -12.16
CA GLN A 58 28.78 -0.01 -12.31
C GLN A 58 29.33 -0.56 -10.99
N ASP A 59 29.85 0.31 -10.11
CA ASP A 59 30.44 -0.05 -8.82
C ASP A 59 29.53 0.40 -7.66
N ILE A 60 28.44 -0.33 -7.45
CA ILE A 60 27.49 -0.07 -6.37
C ILE A 60 27.91 -0.89 -5.14
N PRO A 61 28.13 -0.25 -3.97
CA PRO A 61 28.36 -0.98 -2.73
C PRO A 61 27.15 -1.85 -2.33
N ASP A 62 27.39 -3.05 -1.81
CA ASP A 62 26.33 -3.95 -1.36
C ASP A 62 25.38 -3.30 -0.35
N GLU A 63 25.88 -2.43 0.52
CA GLU A 63 25.08 -1.70 1.51
C GLU A 63 24.03 -0.79 0.87
N VAL A 64 24.38 -0.11 -0.23
CA VAL A 64 23.47 0.78 -0.97
C VAL A 64 22.36 -0.04 -1.61
N LEU A 65 22.72 -1.19 -2.21
CA LEU A 65 21.75 -2.10 -2.80
C LEU A 65 20.78 -2.67 -1.75
N LYS A 66 21.30 -3.04 -0.57
CA LYS A 66 20.47 -3.50 0.56
C LYS A 66 19.54 -2.40 1.06
N ASN A 67 20.01 -1.14 1.14
CA ASN A 67 19.16 -0.01 1.53
C ASN A 67 18.00 0.20 0.54
N ALA A 68 18.31 0.30 -0.76
CA ALA A 68 17.31 0.49 -1.80
C ALA A 68 16.26 -0.64 -1.82
N ARG A 69 16.72 -1.89 -1.66
CA ARG A 69 15.84 -3.06 -1.55
C ARG A 69 14.93 -2.98 -0.32
N THR A 70 15.48 -2.56 0.81
CA THR A 70 14.74 -2.41 2.07
C THR A 70 13.66 -1.35 1.95
N LEU A 71 13.98 -0.19 1.37
CA LEU A 71 13.01 0.86 1.14
C LEU A 71 11.91 0.42 0.19
N ALA A 72 12.25 -0.23 -0.92
CA ALA A 72 11.26 -0.78 -1.84
C ALA A 72 10.33 -1.78 -1.13
N PHE A 73 10.90 -2.69 -0.34
CA PHE A 73 10.13 -3.69 0.40
C PHE A 73 9.17 -3.04 1.42
N LEU A 74 9.67 -2.09 2.22
CA LEU A 74 8.86 -1.36 3.20
C LEU A 74 7.73 -0.55 2.55
N ILE A 75 8.05 0.17 1.47
CA ILE A 75 7.08 0.97 0.71
C ILE A 75 5.98 0.08 0.15
N LEU A 76 6.34 -1.06 -0.45
CA LEU A 76 5.38 -1.99 -1.02
C LEU A 76 4.43 -2.54 0.05
N VAL A 77 4.96 -2.95 1.20
CA VAL A 77 4.14 -3.49 2.30
C VAL A 77 3.26 -2.41 2.90
N PHE A 78 3.80 -1.22 3.21
CA PHE A 78 3.00 -0.13 3.74
C PHE A 78 1.93 0.36 2.75
N ALA A 79 2.28 0.46 1.47
CA ALA A 79 1.34 0.77 0.41
C ALA A 79 0.16 -0.20 0.40
N GLN A 80 0.41 -1.51 0.49
CA GLN A 80 -0.67 -2.51 0.54
C GLN A 80 -1.51 -2.41 1.81
N LEU A 81 -0.87 -2.26 2.98
CA LEU A 81 -1.56 -2.14 4.25
C LEU A 81 -2.48 -0.91 4.27
N PHE A 82 -1.98 0.27 3.87
CA PHE A 82 -2.78 1.49 3.82
C PHE A 82 -3.82 1.45 2.71
N TYR A 83 -3.49 0.93 1.53
CA TYR A 83 -4.44 0.81 0.42
C TYR A 83 -5.60 -0.15 0.75
N SER A 84 -5.37 -1.19 1.56
CA SER A 84 -6.42 -2.09 2.02
C SER A 84 -7.55 -1.35 2.76
N LEU A 85 -7.21 -0.29 3.50
CA LEU A 85 -8.18 0.52 4.22
C LEU A 85 -9.10 1.29 3.26
N ALA A 86 -8.57 1.75 2.12
CA ALA A 86 -9.36 2.40 1.08
C ALA A 86 -10.29 1.43 0.34
N LEU A 87 -9.93 0.15 0.25
CA LEU A 87 -10.72 -0.83 -0.50
C LEU A 87 -11.99 -1.30 0.25
N ARG A 88 -12.16 -0.92 1.52
CA ARG A 88 -13.32 -1.30 2.35
C ARG A 88 -14.67 -0.92 1.75
N HIS A 89 -14.72 0.16 0.98
CA HIS A 89 -15.94 0.59 0.32
C HIS A 89 -15.65 1.28 -1.00
N ARG A 90 -16.45 0.95 -2.02
CA ARG A 90 -16.27 1.48 -3.38
C ARG A 90 -16.61 2.96 -3.55
N THR A 91 -17.41 3.52 -2.65
CA THR A 91 -18.05 4.84 -2.82
C THR A 91 -17.95 5.70 -1.56
N LYS A 92 -18.17 5.12 -0.37
CA LYS A 92 -18.02 5.82 0.90
C LYS A 92 -16.53 6.01 1.23
N SER A 93 -16.21 7.19 1.73
CA SER A 93 -14.85 7.54 2.17
C SER A 93 -14.53 6.82 3.48
N LEU A 94 -13.26 6.48 3.68
CA LEU A 94 -12.76 5.92 4.92
C LEU A 94 -13.08 6.78 6.15
N PHE A 95 -13.09 8.12 5.99
CA PHE A 95 -13.44 9.04 7.07
C PHE A 95 -14.91 8.96 7.47
N THR A 96 -15.80 8.57 6.55
CA THR A 96 -17.23 8.43 6.82
C THR A 96 -17.57 7.08 7.47
N ILE A 97 -16.81 6.03 7.14
CA ILE A 97 -17.01 4.66 7.67
C ILE A 97 -16.31 4.47 9.03
N GLY A 98 -15.28 5.27 9.29
CA GLY A 98 -14.43 5.17 10.48
C GLY A 98 -13.39 4.05 10.34
N ILE A 99 -12.16 4.32 10.76
CA ILE A 99 -11.04 3.36 10.65
C ILE A 99 -11.28 2.14 11.55
N PHE A 100 -11.92 2.34 12.70
CA PHE A 100 -12.13 1.33 13.75
C PHE A 100 -13.36 0.44 13.60
N SER A 101 -14.14 0.59 12.52
CA SER A 101 -15.37 -0.19 12.36
C SER A 101 -15.15 -1.67 12.00
N ASN A 102 -13.93 -2.07 11.62
CA ASN A 102 -13.58 -3.47 11.34
C ASN A 102 -12.34 -3.89 12.15
N PRO A 103 -12.52 -4.46 13.35
CA PRO A 103 -11.40 -4.81 14.23
C PRO A 103 -10.51 -5.92 13.65
N TYR A 104 -11.07 -6.81 12.82
CA TYR A 104 -10.29 -7.85 12.13
C TYR A 104 -9.33 -7.25 11.10
N LEU A 105 -9.76 -6.23 10.37
CA LEU A 105 -8.88 -5.55 9.41
C LEU A 105 -7.75 -4.83 10.14
N ILE A 106 -8.05 -4.14 11.25
CA ILE A 106 -7.00 -3.52 12.07
C ILE A 106 -6.05 -4.59 12.62
N GLY A 107 -6.56 -5.70 13.12
CA GLY A 107 -5.74 -6.83 13.56
C GLY A 107 -4.82 -7.34 12.46
N ALA A 108 -5.32 -7.46 11.22
CA ALA A 108 -4.51 -7.84 10.07
C ALA A 108 -3.45 -6.77 9.71
N LEU A 109 -3.78 -5.48 9.79
CA LEU A 109 -2.79 -4.41 9.61
C LEU A 109 -1.69 -4.47 10.66
N VAL A 110 -2.05 -4.59 11.95
CA VAL A 110 -1.09 -4.69 13.05
C VAL A 110 -0.22 -5.93 12.88
N LEU A 111 -0.81 -7.08 12.55
CA LEU A 111 -0.06 -8.30 12.27
C LEU A 111 0.90 -8.10 11.09
N GLY A 112 0.47 -7.44 10.02
CA GLY A 112 1.32 -7.12 8.88
C GLY A 112 2.53 -6.26 9.27
N VAL A 113 2.33 -5.22 10.09
CA VAL A 113 3.43 -4.39 10.61
C VAL A 113 4.35 -5.19 11.53
N VAL A 114 3.80 -6.04 12.41
CA VAL A 114 4.60 -6.90 13.29
C VAL A 114 5.47 -7.86 12.47
N LEU A 115 4.90 -8.50 11.44
CA LEU A 115 5.65 -9.38 10.54
C LEU A 115 6.73 -8.60 9.77
N GLN A 116 6.43 -7.38 9.32
CA GLN A 116 7.41 -6.51 8.68
C GLN A 116 8.60 -6.21 9.60
N LEU A 117 8.33 -5.88 10.86
CA LEU A 117 9.38 -5.63 11.86
C LEU A 117 10.16 -6.90 12.18
N LEU A 118 9.50 -8.05 12.29
CA LEU A 118 10.14 -9.33 12.56
C LEU A 118 11.19 -9.65 11.48
N VAL A 119 10.87 -9.45 10.21
CA VAL A 119 11.80 -9.67 9.10
C VAL A 119 13.02 -8.74 9.16
N LEU A 120 12.86 -7.52 9.69
CA LEU A 120 13.97 -6.55 9.83
C LEU A 120 14.83 -6.78 11.09
N PHE A 121 14.24 -7.23 12.20
CA PHE A 121 14.95 -7.36 13.47
C PHE A 121 15.58 -8.74 13.69
N VAL A 122 15.09 -9.78 13.01
CA VAL A 122 15.63 -11.14 13.14
C VAL A 122 16.77 -11.31 12.14
N PRO A 123 18.05 -11.44 12.58
CA PRO A 123 19.20 -11.45 11.67
C PRO A 123 19.12 -12.51 10.58
N PHE A 124 18.63 -13.71 10.93
CA PHE A 124 18.44 -14.80 9.97
C PHE A 124 17.49 -14.42 8.82
N LEU A 125 16.40 -13.70 9.12
CA LEU A 125 15.45 -13.26 8.10
C LEU A 125 15.99 -12.03 7.35
N GLN A 126 16.61 -11.10 8.07
CA GLN A 126 17.23 -9.93 7.46
C GLN A 126 18.28 -10.33 6.40
N ASP A 127 19.12 -11.32 6.70
CA ASP A 127 20.13 -11.84 5.76
C ASP A 127 19.49 -12.63 4.61
N ALA A 128 18.46 -13.43 4.87
CA ALA A 128 17.74 -14.18 3.84
C ALA A 128 17.10 -13.25 2.79
N PHE A 129 16.57 -12.11 3.24
CA PHE A 129 15.97 -11.08 2.37
C PHE A 129 16.98 -10.01 1.91
N GLN A 130 18.23 -10.08 2.40
CA GLN A 130 19.31 -9.11 2.14
C GLN A 130 18.85 -7.67 2.42
N LEU A 131 18.34 -7.46 3.63
CA LEU A 131 17.83 -6.16 4.08
C LEU A 131 18.85 -5.44 4.95
N HIS A 132 18.73 -4.12 5.00
CA HIS A 132 19.48 -3.24 5.88
C HIS A 132 18.53 -2.60 6.87
N PHE A 133 19.00 -2.22 8.05
CA PHE A 133 18.15 -1.51 9.00
C PHE A 133 17.97 -0.07 8.53
N PRO A 134 16.74 0.39 8.19
CA PRO A 134 16.55 1.75 7.69
C PRO A 134 16.85 2.77 8.78
N ASP A 135 17.40 3.90 8.38
CA ASP A 135 17.52 5.08 9.24
C ASP A 135 16.15 5.77 9.43
N ALA A 136 16.11 6.81 10.27
CA ALA A 136 14.88 7.55 10.53
C ALA A 136 14.26 8.17 9.26
N LYS A 137 15.09 8.62 8.29
CA LYS A 137 14.60 9.17 7.03
C LYS A 137 14.01 8.09 6.14
N GLY A 138 14.63 6.91 6.10
CA GLY A 138 14.12 5.76 5.37
C GLY A 138 12.73 5.33 5.86
N TRP A 139 12.52 5.28 7.19
CA TRP A 139 11.20 5.02 7.76
C TRP A 139 10.16 6.08 7.39
N LEU A 140 10.51 7.37 7.50
CA LEU A 140 9.61 8.46 7.12
C LEU A 140 9.24 8.41 5.64
N THR A 141 10.23 8.15 4.78
CA THR A 141 10.03 8.01 3.33
C THR A 141 9.14 6.82 3.03
N ALA A 142 9.37 5.68 3.68
CA ALA A 142 8.58 4.48 3.47
C ALA A 142 7.11 4.65 3.89
N CYS A 143 6.88 5.22 5.07
CA CYS A 143 5.54 5.53 5.55
C CYS A 143 4.86 6.60 4.66
N GLY A 144 5.58 7.66 4.29
CA GLY A 144 5.06 8.75 3.47
C GLY A 144 4.64 8.28 2.07
N LEU A 145 5.53 7.54 1.39
CA LEU A 145 5.23 6.96 0.08
C LEU A 145 4.18 5.86 0.16
N GLY A 146 4.19 5.05 1.23
CA GLY A 146 3.15 4.04 1.47
C GLY A 146 1.75 4.64 1.62
N LEU A 147 1.61 5.86 2.11
CA LEU A 147 0.30 6.53 2.22
C LEU A 147 -0.25 7.04 0.87
N VAL A 148 0.59 7.19 -0.15
CA VAL A 148 0.20 7.78 -1.44
C VAL A 148 -0.96 7.02 -2.10
N PRO A 149 -0.99 5.68 -2.20
CA PRO A 149 -2.12 4.96 -2.79
C PRO A 149 -3.43 5.16 -2.02
N LEU A 150 -3.37 5.22 -0.69
CA LEU A 150 -4.52 5.53 0.16
C LEU A 150 -5.06 6.92 -0.15
N VAL A 151 -4.20 7.94 -0.12
CA VAL A 151 -4.59 9.34 -0.41
C VAL A 151 -5.16 9.45 -1.82
N PHE A 152 -4.49 8.89 -2.82
CA PHE A 152 -4.96 8.90 -4.21
C PHE A 152 -6.36 8.29 -4.36
N SER A 153 -6.59 7.15 -3.69
CA SER A 153 -7.88 6.47 -3.75
C SER A 153 -9.01 7.25 -3.06
N GLU A 154 -8.74 7.91 -1.93
CA GLU A 154 -9.73 8.74 -1.24
C GLU A 154 -10.03 10.02 -2.02
N VAL A 155 -9.03 10.63 -2.66
CA VAL A 155 -9.22 11.75 -3.58
C VAL A 155 -10.08 11.34 -4.77
N HIS A 156 -9.83 10.17 -5.37
CA HIS A 156 -10.65 9.65 -6.47
C HIS A 156 -12.12 9.44 -6.07
N LYS A 157 -12.37 8.90 -4.87
CA LYS A 157 -13.74 8.76 -4.33
C LYS A 157 -14.39 10.11 -4.09
N LEU A 158 -13.65 11.08 -3.56
CA LEU A 158 -14.14 12.44 -3.33
C LEU A 158 -14.56 13.11 -4.65
N PHE A 159 -13.74 13.03 -5.69
CA PHE A 159 -14.10 13.53 -7.03
C PHE A 159 -15.37 12.87 -7.58
N LYS A 160 -15.48 11.54 -7.48
CA LYS A 160 -16.71 10.82 -7.91
C LYS A 160 -17.96 11.24 -7.13
N ARG A 161 -17.81 11.64 -5.86
CA ARG A 161 -18.93 12.11 -5.03
C ARG A 161 -19.34 13.53 -5.38
N ILE A 162 -18.41 14.40 -5.74
CA ILE A 162 -18.69 15.78 -6.15
C ILE A 162 -19.30 15.84 -7.56
N LEU A 163 -18.88 14.94 -8.46
CA LEU A 163 -19.36 14.89 -9.85
C LEU A 163 -20.73 14.20 -10.02
N ARG A 164 -21.29 13.65 -8.95
CA ARG A 164 -22.62 12.99 -8.90
C ARG A 164 -23.66 13.94 -8.34
#